data_AF-A0A1J7GGJ7-F1
#
_entry.id   AF-A0A1J7GGJ7-F1
#
_cell.length_a   1.000
_cell.length_b   1.000
_cell.length_c   1.000
_cell.angle_alpha   90.00
_cell.angle_beta   90.00
_cell.angle_gamma   90.00
#
_symmetry.space_group_name_H-M   'P 1'
#
loop_
_entity.id
_entity.type
_entity.pdbx_description
1 polymer ?
#
loop_
_entity_poly.entity_id
_entity_poly.type
_entity_poly.pdbx_seq_one_letter_code
_entity_poly.pdbx_strand_id
1 'polypeptide(L)'
;MNIKVKGVLITVDLNPLGARIQHKVHEEILHFVTLKNIHHVSNETYSGSVSSSLEFISIAKMLEARNYNNAERVHIVYSLSKEL
;
A
#
# COMPACT_ATOMS: atom_id res chain seq x y z
N MET A 1 -7.33 -7.07 27.62
CA MET A 1 -7.79 -6.35 26.41
C MET A 1 -8.06 -7.37 25.30
N ASN A 2 -9.26 -7.38 24.72
CA ASN A 2 -9.58 -8.23 23.55
C ASN A 2 -9.80 -7.32 22.33
N ILE A 3 -8.71 -6.85 21.72
CA ILE A 3 -8.77 -5.94 20.57
C ILE A 3 -8.84 -6.78 19.30
N LYS A 4 -9.93 -6.62 18.54
CA LYS A 4 -10.05 -7.24 17.22
C LYS A 4 -9.38 -6.35 16.18
N VAL A 5 -8.24 -6.80 15.66
CA VAL A 5 -7.55 -6.15 14.54
C VAL A 5 -8.43 -6.21 13.29
N LYS A 6 -8.56 -5.09 12.58
CA LYS A 6 -9.40 -4.95 11.39
C LYS A 6 -8.63 -4.68 10.11
N GLY A 7 -7.36 -4.32 10.20
CA GLY A 7 -6.55 -4.04 9.02
C GLY A 7 -5.15 -3.60 9.35
N VAL A 8 -4.40 -3.38 8.28
CA VAL A 8 -3.04 -2.84 8.27
C VAL A 8 -3.07 -1.58 7.41
N LEU A 9 -2.47 -0.50 7.90
CA LEU A 9 -2.21 0.71 7.11
C LEU A 9 -0.72 0.78 6.83
N ILE A 10 -0.38 0.99 5.56
CA ILE A 10 1.00 1.02 5.09
C ILE A 10 1.22 2.28 4.26
N THR A 11 2.24 3.06 4.60
CA THR A 11 2.71 4.16 3.76
C THR A 11 3.78 3.61 2.80
N VAL A 12 3.48 3.61 1.51
CA VAL A 12 4.28 2.95 0.46
C VAL A 12 5.56 3.71 0.13
N ASP A 13 5.54 5.03 0.31
CA ASP A 13 6.69 5.92 0.15
C ASP A 13 6.89 6.75 1.43
N LEU A 14 7.98 6.47 2.14
CA LEU A 14 8.30 7.02 3.45
C LEU A 14 9.17 8.27 3.30
N ASN A 15 8.54 9.44 3.16
CA ASN A 15 9.22 10.74 3.27
C ASN A 15 9.42 11.11 4.77
N PRO A 16 10.58 11.64 5.22
CA PRO A 16 11.78 12.06 4.47
C PRO A 16 12.86 10.99 4.31
N LEU A 17 12.56 9.75 4.69
CA LEU A 17 13.53 8.66 4.60
C LEU A 17 13.82 8.25 3.15
N GLY A 18 13.00 8.68 2.18
CA GLY A 18 13.16 8.36 0.75
C GLY A 18 13.01 6.87 0.44
N ALA A 19 12.51 6.10 1.41
CA ALA A 19 12.43 4.66 1.36
C ALA A 19 11.07 4.24 0.82
N ARG A 20 11.09 3.55 -0.32
CA ARG A 20 9.91 2.90 -0.91
C ARG A 20 9.85 1.45 -0.48
N ILE A 21 8.65 0.95 -0.24
CA ILE A 21 8.43 -0.47 0.00
C ILE A 21 8.77 -1.23 -1.28
N GLN A 22 9.58 -2.27 -1.15
CA GLN A 22 9.89 -3.16 -2.27
C GLN A 22 8.62 -3.91 -2.70
N HIS A 23 8.46 -4.10 -4.02
CA HIS A 23 7.33 -4.84 -4.59
C HIS A 23 7.04 -6.17 -3.88
N LYS A 24 8.09 -6.95 -3.61
CA LYS A 24 7.99 -8.23 -2.91
C LYS A 24 7.37 -8.09 -1.51
N VAL A 25 7.76 -7.07 -0.75
CA VAL A 25 7.23 -6.82 0.60
C VAL A 25 5.77 -6.39 0.52
N HIS A 26 5.40 -5.57 -0.47
CA HIS A 26 4.01 -5.18 -0.67
C HIS A 26 3.13 -6.38 -1.03
N GLU A 27 3.63 -7.28 -1.88
CA GLU A 27 2.98 -8.56 -2.23
C GLU A 27 2.78 -9.47 -0.99
N GLU A 28 3.80 -9.57 -0.12
CA GLU A 28 3.71 -10.32 1.14
C GLU A 28 2.68 -9.71 2.10
N ILE A 29 2.59 -8.39 2.18
CA ILE A 29 1.56 -7.69 2.97
C ILE A 29 0.17 -7.99 2.40
N LEU A 30 -0.01 -7.87 1.08
CA LEU A 30 -1.28 -8.18 0.42
C LEU A 30 -1.67 -9.65 0.65
N HIS A 31 -0.72 -10.58 0.61
CA HIS A 31 -0.97 -11.97 0.96
C HIS A 31 -1.39 -12.15 2.42
N PHE A 32 -0.70 -11.49 3.36
CA PHE A 32 -0.98 -11.56 4.79
C PHE A 32 -2.39 -11.04 5.13
N VAL A 33 -2.76 -9.86 4.64
CA VAL A 33 -4.08 -9.26 4.92
C VAL A 33 -5.22 -10.07 4.32
N THR A 34 -5.03 -10.65 3.13
CA THR A 34 -5.99 -11.60 2.53
C THR A 34 -6.13 -12.86 3.39
N LEU A 35 -5.03 -13.49 3.79
CA LEU A 35 -5.05 -14.68 4.66
C LEU A 35 -5.74 -14.43 6.01
N LYS A 36 -5.53 -13.25 6.58
CA LYS A 36 -6.14 -12.84 7.86
C LYS A 36 -7.56 -12.31 7.70
N ASN A 37 -8.05 -12.13 6.47
CA ASN A 37 -9.33 -11.54 6.14
C ASN A 37 -9.53 -10.16 6.83
N ILE A 38 -8.51 -9.31 6.72
CA ILE A 38 -8.48 -7.94 7.26
C ILE A 38 -8.20 -6.93 6.14
N HIS A 39 -8.41 -5.65 6.43
CA HIS A 39 -8.27 -4.57 5.46
C HIS A 39 -6.81 -4.19 5.22
N HIS A 40 -6.50 -3.76 4.00
CA HIS A 40 -5.25 -3.13 3.63
C HIS A 40 -5.50 -1.69 3.20
N VAL A 41 -4.89 -0.73 3.89
CA VAL A 41 -4.97 0.69 3.55
C VAL A 41 -3.60 1.13 3.05
N SER A 42 -3.47 1.28 1.74
CA SER A 42 -2.26 1.74 1.05
C SER A 42 -2.25 3.27 1.02
N ASN A 43 -1.38 3.88 1.82
CA ASN A 43 -1.15 5.32 1.78
C ASN A 43 -0.08 5.65 0.73
N GLU A 44 -0.53 6.22 -0.37
CA GLU A 44 0.24 6.50 -1.59
C GLU A 44 0.38 8.01 -1.83
N THR A 45 0.27 8.81 -0.76
CA THR A 45 0.30 10.29 -0.80
C THR A 45 1.58 10.90 -1.42
N TYR A 46 2.68 10.15 -1.50
CA TYR A 46 3.94 10.61 -2.11
C TYR A 46 4.23 9.93 -3.47
N SER A 47 3.23 9.30 -4.09
CA SER A 47 3.40 8.51 -5.32
C SER A 47 3.99 9.27 -6.50
N GLY A 48 3.73 10.57 -6.63
CA GLY A 48 4.29 11.47 -7.63
C GLY A 48 5.59 12.18 -7.21
N SER A 49 6.13 11.90 -6.02
CA SER A 49 7.38 12.51 -5.57
C SER A 49 8.62 11.90 -6.25
N VAL A 50 9.59 12.73 -6.62
CA VAL A 50 10.81 12.32 -7.36
C VAL A 50 11.94 11.84 -6.41
N SER A 51 11.67 11.67 -5.11
CA SER A 51 12.72 11.52 -4.09
C SER A 51 13.33 10.12 -3.96
N SER A 52 12.94 9.14 -4.79
CA SER A 52 13.46 7.77 -4.70
C SER A 52 13.85 7.20 -6.06
N SER A 53 14.95 6.44 -6.09
CA SER A 53 15.44 5.72 -7.28
C SER A 53 14.69 4.42 -7.57
N LEU A 54 13.86 3.94 -6.63
CA LEU A 54 13.03 2.74 -6.80
C LEU A 54 11.73 3.10 -7.52
N GLU A 55 11.30 2.28 -8.50
CA GLU A 55 10.00 2.44 -9.14
C GLU A 55 8.88 2.38 -8.08
N PHE A 56 8.00 3.37 -8.08
CA PHE A 56 6.78 3.32 -7.29
C PHE A 56 5.79 2.37 -7.95
N ILE A 57 5.28 1.40 -7.19
CA ILE A 57 4.23 0.48 -7.65
C ILE A 57 3.02 0.67 -6.73
N SER A 58 1.94 1.18 -7.29
CA SER A 58 0.65 1.27 -6.59
C SER A 58 0.08 -0.12 -6.32
N ILE A 59 -0.64 -0.27 -5.21
CA ILE A 59 -1.40 -1.48 -4.92
C ILE A 59 -2.42 -1.80 -6.03
N ALA A 60 -2.88 -0.80 -6.78
CA ALA A 60 -3.79 -1.00 -7.91
C ALA A 60 -3.16 -1.87 -9.03
N LYS A 61 -1.86 -1.68 -9.31
CA LYS A 61 -1.13 -2.46 -10.33
C LYS A 61 -0.96 -3.92 -9.89
N MET A 62 -0.77 -4.16 -8.60
CA MET A 62 -0.71 -5.51 -8.04
C MET A 62 -2.07 -6.22 -8.07
N LEU A 63 -3.15 -5.48 -7.79
CA LEU A 63 -4.52 -6.01 -7.90
C LEU A 63 -4.89 -6.34 -9.35
N GLU A 64 -4.51 -5.50 -10.31
CA GLU A 64 -4.69 -5.78 -11.74
C GLU A 64 -4.01 -7.11 -12.14
N ALA A 65 -2.75 -7.32 -11.72
CA ALA A 65 -2.04 -8.59 -11.95
C ALA A 65 -2.73 -9.82 -11.33
N ARG A 66 -3.61 -9.61 -10.35
CA ARG A 66 -4.42 -10.65 -9.67
C ARG A 66 -5.86 -10.73 -10.19
N ASN A 67 -6.18 -10.08 -11.30
CA ASN A 67 -7.55 -9.94 -11.83
C ASN A 67 -8.54 -9.40 -10.76
N TYR A 68 -8.07 -8.47 -9.93
CA TYR A 68 -8.82 -7.83 -8.84
C TYR A 68 -9.38 -8.80 -7.79
N ASN A 69 -8.82 -10.01 -7.68
CA ASN A 69 -9.23 -10.97 -6.67
C ASN A 69 -8.95 -10.44 -5.24
N ASN A 70 -9.97 -10.45 -4.39
CA ASN A 70 -9.97 -9.90 -3.01
C ASN A 70 -9.74 -8.37 -2.93
N ALA A 71 -10.07 -7.62 -3.98
CA ALA A 71 -9.90 -6.17 -4.01
C ALA A 71 -10.84 -5.42 -3.04
N GLU A 72 -11.94 -6.02 -2.59
CA GLU A 72 -12.97 -5.38 -1.77
C GLU A 72 -12.50 -4.93 -0.38
N ARG A 73 -11.32 -5.40 0.05
CA ARG A 73 -10.68 -5.03 1.33
C ARG A 73 -9.42 -4.18 1.18
N VAL A 74 -9.11 -3.74 -0.04
CA VAL A 74 -7.96 -2.89 -0.32
C VAL A 74 -8.43 -1.46 -0.60
N HIS A 75 -7.80 -0.51 0.08
CA HIS A 75 -8.15 0.91 0.05
C HIS A 75 -6.91 1.72 -0.28
N ILE A 76 -7.04 2.73 -1.15
CA ILE A 76 -5.96 3.67 -1.46
C ILE A 76 -6.27 5.01 -0.81
N VAL A 77 -5.30 5.57 -0.10
CA VAL A 77 -5.33 6.94 0.41
C VAL A 77 -4.32 7.75 -0.38
N TYR A 78 -4.78 8.88 -0.92
CA TYR A 78 -3.98 9.79 -1.73
C TYR A 78 -4.36 11.24 -1.42
N SER A 79 -3.42 12.17 -1.60
CA SER A 79 -3.63 13.61 -1.44
C SER A 79 -2.71 14.40 -2.35
N LEU A 80 -3.23 15.47 -2.93
CA LEU A 80 -2.44 16.42 -3.74
C LEU A 80 -1.51 17.31 -2.91
N SER A 81 -1.72 17.40 -1.58
CA SER A 81 -0.98 18.33 -0.70
C SER A 81 0.53 18.09 -0.57
N LYS A 82 1.03 16.97 -1.12
CA LYS A 82 2.43 16.58 -1.11
C LYS A 82 3.06 16.51 -2.50
N GLU A 83 2.27 16.77 -3.54
CA GLU A 83 2.69 16.79 -4.94
C GLU A 83 2.57 18.18 -5.58
N LEU A 84 1.66 19.02 -5.07
CA LEU A 84 1.46 20.44 -5.42
C LEU A 84 1.77 21.34 -4.22
#